data_AF-A0A823K3X8-F1
#
_entry.id   AF-A0A823K3X8-F1
#
_cell.length_a   1.000
_cell.length_b   1.000
_cell.length_c   1.000
_cell.angle_alpha   90.00
_cell.angle_beta   90.00
_cell.angle_gamma   90.00
#
_symmetry.space_group_name_H-M   'P 1'
#
loop_
_entity.id
_entity.type
_entity.pdbx_description
1 polymer ?
#
loop_
_entity_poly.entity_id
_entity_poly.type
_entity_poly.pdbx_seq_one_letter_code
_entity_poly.pdbx_strand_id
1 'polypeptide(L)'
;MSRIDIAELNDFLHGLRSSNAEAKAMIRKIKEAAMDYAQDDRLKGEAVSTSKRYFTSTYTSICQSIIEALDESEERLAQYIREFGSQVDSSPSARIDAEILQEAMAKVSQLQRKEEDLHRQLTAPNTKPDMQQVYAVKSRSVHTQLLKAIEQENILEKYLAFEQSHGQFFSALDELIRATARAVQELLHHVSFNDKTGTYSVPKSAANSLLLMKKALDNARTENDKDPFPKAFEDYTVLAYTYVNDQGETVTMWLLEKDGKRVENKELQDFLEKHGQELDTLLYTSLSGEELERKVNDSWKEGINYL
;
A
#
# COMPACT_ATOMS: atom_id res chain seq x y z
N MET A 1 10.34 -0.66 -19.86
CA MET A 1 9.59 -1.41 -18.83
C MET A 1 10.24 -1.13 -17.49
N SER A 2 9.42 -0.94 -16.46
CA SER A 2 9.87 -0.55 -15.12
C SER A 2 10.50 -1.75 -14.39
N ARG A 3 11.48 -1.45 -13.52
CA ARG A 3 11.99 -2.39 -12.51
C ARG A 3 11.10 -2.22 -11.27
N ILE A 4 10.61 -3.32 -10.72
CA ILE A 4 9.94 -3.33 -9.40
C ILE A 4 10.84 -4.06 -8.41
N ASP A 5 11.02 -3.45 -7.24
CA ASP A 5 11.72 -4.00 -6.11
C ASP A 5 10.85 -3.76 -4.86
N ILE A 6 10.27 -4.82 -4.32
CA ILE A 6 9.26 -4.71 -3.25
C ILE A 6 9.87 -4.20 -1.96
N ALA A 7 11.15 -4.46 -1.70
CA ALA A 7 11.85 -3.87 -0.56
C ALA A 7 11.95 -2.35 -0.73
N GLU A 8 12.35 -1.87 -1.91
CA GLU A 8 12.43 -0.42 -2.20
C GLU A 8 11.04 0.25 -2.11
N LEU A 9 9.97 -0.41 -2.55
CA LEU A 9 8.60 0.12 -2.45
C LEU A 9 8.09 0.18 -1.01
N ASN A 10 8.39 -0.82 -0.18
CA ASN A 10 8.03 -0.80 1.24
C ASN A 10 8.81 0.30 1.99
N ASP A 11 10.10 0.44 1.73
CA ASP A 11 10.92 1.53 2.30
C ASP A 11 10.38 2.90 1.88
N PHE A 12 9.98 3.04 0.61
CA PHE A 12 9.34 4.25 0.12
C PHE A 12 8.00 4.54 0.80
N LEU A 13 7.13 3.53 0.98
CA LEU A 13 5.88 3.67 1.71
C LEU A 13 6.11 4.12 3.15
N HIS A 14 7.09 3.54 3.83
CA HIS A 14 7.44 3.93 5.20
C HIS A 14 7.92 5.40 5.26
N GLY A 15 8.82 5.79 4.36
CA GLY A 15 9.27 7.18 4.24
C GLY A 15 8.13 8.15 3.91
N LEU A 16 7.22 7.75 3.02
CA LEU A 16 6.04 8.52 2.64
C LEU A 16 5.13 8.76 3.85
N ARG A 17 4.80 7.72 4.62
CA ARG A 17 3.98 7.82 5.83
C ARG A 17 4.58 8.78 6.86
N SER A 18 5.90 8.68 7.08
CA SER A 18 6.60 9.59 8.01
C SER A 18 6.51 11.05 7.54
N SER A 19 6.82 11.31 6.26
CA SER A 19 6.75 12.65 5.66
C SER A 19 5.33 13.22 5.72
N ASN A 20 4.35 12.40 5.37
CA ASN A 20 2.95 12.80 5.37
C ASN A 20 2.43 13.05 6.78
N ALA A 21 2.88 12.32 7.80
CA ALA A 21 2.51 12.58 9.20
C ALA A 21 2.95 14.00 9.63
N GLU A 22 4.17 14.41 9.28
CA GLU A 22 4.68 15.75 9.54
C GLU A 22 3.86 16.82 8.77
N ALA A 23 3.62 16.60 7.48
CA ALA A 23 2.83 17.49 6.65
C ALA A 23 1.38 17.65 7.19
N LYS A 24 0.72 16.54 7.52
CA LYS A 24 -0.62 16.53 8.12
C LYS A 24 -0.65 17.32 9.43
N ALA A 25 0.37 17.18 10.28
CA ALA A 25 0.46 17.95 11.52
C ALA A 25 0.57 19.46 11.27
N MET A 26 1.38 19.89 10.29
CA MET A 26 1.48 21.30 9.90
C MET A 26 0.15 21.84 9.32
N ILE A 27 -0.49 21.09 8.43
CA ILE A 27 -1.75 21.51 7.80
C ILE A 27 -2.88 21.61 8.83
N ARG A 28 -2.93 20.69 9.80
CA ARG A 28 -3.89 20.77 10.92
C ARG A 28 -3.72 22.05 11.72
N LYS A 29 -2.48 22.44 12.05
CA LYS A 29 -2.22 23.73 12.74
C LYS A 29 -2.66 24.95 11.92
N ILE A 30 -2.48 24.92 10.59
CA ILE A 30 -2.97 25.98 9.70
C ILE A 30 -4.50 26.05 9.74
N LYS A 31 -5.18 24.89 9.67
CA LYS A 31 -6.63 24.78 9.77
C LYS A 31 -7.14 25.31 11.11
N GLU A 32 -6.51 24.91 12.21
CA GLU A 32 -6.81 25.36 13.57
C GLU A 32 -6.68 26.89 13.69
N ALA A 33 -5.54 27.46 13.30
CA ALA A 33 -5.35 28.91 13.36
C ALA A 33 -6.38 29.70 12.52
N ALA A 34 -6.73 29.18 11.33
CA ALA A 34 -7.77 29.77 10.50
C ALA A 34 -9.16 29.68 11.15
N MET A 35 -9.46 28.57 11.82
CA MET A 35 -10.72 28.36 12.53
C MET A 35 -10.81 29.20 13.81
N ASP A 36 -9.73 29.30 14.58
CA ASP A 36 -9.66 30.15 15.78
C ASP A 36 -9.93 31.61 15.42
N TYR A 37 -9.32 32.11 14.35
CA TYR A 37 -9.61 33.45 13.82
C TYR A 37 -11.07 33.58 13.38
N ALA A 38 -11.59 32.59 12.64
CA ALA A 38 -12.95 32.60 12.14
C ALA A 38 -14.01 32.60 13.27
N GLN A 39 -13.70 31.98 14.41
CA GLN A 39 -14.58 31.83 15.56
C GLN A 39 -14.39 32.89 16.66
N ASP A 40 -13.39 33.78 16.54
CA ASP A 40 -13.11 34.81 17.56
C ASP A 40 -14.15 35.93 17.62
N ASP A 41 -15.09 35.88 18.57
CA ASP A 41 -16.16 36.87 18.72
C ASP A 41 -15.73 38.28 19.19
N ARG A 42 -14.45 38.48 19.54
CA ARG A 42 -13.93 39.79 19.98
C ARG A 42 -13.82 40.78 18.81
N LEU A 43 -13.51 40.28 17.62
CA LEU A 43 -13.41 41.08 16.41
C LEU A 43 -14.76 41.21 15.72
N LYS A 44 -15.21 42.46 15.51
CA LYS A 44 -16.53 42.78 14.94
C LYS A 44 -16.41 43.80 13.80
N GLY A 45 -17.44 43.84 12.95
CA GLY A 45 -17.51 44.72 11.79
C GLY A 45 -17.69 43.94 10.49
N GLU A 46 -18.21 44.60 9.46
CA GLU A 46 -18.52 43.96 8.16
C GLU A 46 -17.26 43.38 7.48
N ALA A 47 -16.14 44.09 7.57
CA ALA A 47 -14.85 43.64 7.08
C ALA A 47 -14.38 42.33 7.76
N VAL A 48 -14.50 42.28 9.09
CA VAL A 48 -14.16 41.09 9.88
C VAL A 48 -15.09 39.93 9.50
N SER A 49 -16.41 40.18 9.41
CA SER A 49 -17.39 39.17 9.05
C SER A 49 -17.14 38.54 7.67
N THR A 50 -16.76 39.36 6.68
CA THR A 50 -16.45 38.85 5.33
C THR A 50 -15.13 38.11 5.28
N SER A 51 -14.11 38.57 6.02
CA SER A 51 -12.84 37.85 6.17
C SER A 51 -13.04 36.48 6.83
N LYS A 52 -13.73 36.41 7.97
CA LYS A 52 -14.02 35.14 8.66
C LYS A 52 -14.72 34.14 7.75
N ARG A 53 -15.71 34.58 6.97
CA ARG A 53 -16.42 33.73 5.99
C ARG A 53 -15.47 33.16 4.93
N TYR A 54 -14.53 33.97 4.44
CA TYR A 54 -13.52 33.51 3.50
C TYR A 54 -12.64 32.42 4.11
N PHE A 55 -12.10 32.63 5.32
CA PHE A 55 -11.28 31.64 6.02
C PHE A 55 -12.05 30.33 6.29
N THR A 56 -13.28 30.41 6.82
CA THR A 56 -14.11 29.21 7.06
C THR A 56 -14.35 28.40 5.79
N SER A 57 -14.68 29.05 4.68
CA SER A 57 -15.07 28.36 3.44
C SER A 57 -13.89 27.80 2.66
N THR A 58 -12.76 28.51 2.64
CA THR A 58 -11.61 28.16 1.78
C THR A 58 -10.57 27.31 2.51
N TYR A 59 -10.04 27.78 3.65
CA TYR A 59 -8.97 27.09 4.36
C TYR A 59 -9.41 25.72 4.87
N THR A 60 -10.63 25.60 5.38
CA THR A 60 -11.18 24.31 5.84
C THR A 60 -11.19 23.28 4.70
N SER A 61 -11.70 23.67 3.53
CA SER A 61 -11.86 22.78 2.37
C SER A 61 -10.51 22.36 1.79
N ILE A 62 -9.57 23.31 1.64
CA ILE A 62 -8.23 23.04 1.11
C ILE A 62 -7.43 22.18 2.08
N CYS A 63 -7.37 22.55 3.35
CA CYS A 63 -6.62 21.80 4.35
C CYS A 63 -7.13 20.37 4.45
N GLN A 64 -8.46 20.17 4.41
CA GLN A 64 -9.03 18.83 4.36
C GLN A 64 -8.60 18.08 3.09
N SER A 65 -8.73 18.69 1.91
CA SER A 65 -8.36 18.04 0.65
C SER A 65 -6.89 17.66 0.59
N ILE A 66 -5.99 18.49 1.14
CA ILE A 66 -4.55 18.16 1.18
C ILE A 66 -4.31 17.01 2.17
N ILE A 67 -4.89 17.05 3.37
CA ILE A 67 -4.75 15.95 4.34
C ILE A 67 -5.21 14.63 3.72
N GLU A 68 -6.37 14.64 3.06
CA GLU A 68 -6.91 13.44 2.43
C GLU A 68 -6.07 13.00 1.24
N ALA A 69 -5.51 13.91 0.43
CA ALA A 69 -4.60 13.53 -0.64
C ALA A 69 -3.33 12.83 -0.10
N LEU A 70 -2.86 13.24 1.08
CA LEU A 70 -1.74 12.57 1.76
C LEU A 70 -2.16 11.17 2.25
N ASP A 71 -3.31 11.05 2.92
CA ASP A 71 -3.84 9.76 3.35
C ASP A 71 -4.06 8.81 2.14
N GLU A 72 -4.72 9.29 1.08
CA GLU A 72 -4.96 8.54 -0.16
C GLU A 72 -3.66 8.11 -0.84
N SER A 73 -2.59 8.90 -0.76
CA SER A 73 -1.28 8.50 -1.31
C SER A 73 -0.66 7.31 -0.55
N GLU A 74 -0.87 7.25 0.77
CA GLU A 74 -0.39 6.16 1.62
C GLU A 74 -1.17 4.88 1.35
N GLU A 75 -2.51 4.97 1.38
CA GLU A 75 -3.40 3.81 1.17
C GLU A 75 -3.22 3.22 -0.24
N ARG A 76 -3.10 4.05 -1.27
CA ARG A 76 -2.89 3.55 -2.64
C ARG A 76 -1.59 2.81 -2.82
N LEU A 77 -0.50 3.38 -2.30
CA LEU A 77 0.78 2.71 -2.43
C LEU A 77 0.79 1.40 -1.65
N ALA A 78 0.17 1.36 -0.47
CA ALA A 78 0.03 0.16 0.33
C ALA A 78 -0.79 -0.92 -0.40
N GLN A 79 -1.95 -0.54 -0.95
CA GLN A 79 -2.79 -1.42 -1.77
C GLN A 79 -2.02 -1.97 -2.98
N TYR A 80 -1.29 -1.12 -3.71
CA TYR A 80 -0.50 -1.55 -4.86
C TYR A 80 0.56 -2.60 -4.49
N ILE A 81 1.27 -2.41 -3.38
CA ILE A 81 2.28 -3.36 -2.89
C ILE A 81 1.62 -4.69 -2.50
N ARG A 82 0.47 -4.65 -1.82
CA ARG A 82 -0.26 -5.85 -1.40
C ARG A 82 -0.83 -6.62 -2.59
N GLU A 83 -1.42 -5.92 -3.55
CA GLU A 83 -1.92 -6.52 -4.79
C GLU A 83 -0.78 -7.12 -5.63
N PHE A 84 0.38 -6.46 -5.68
CA PHE A 84 1.57 -7.04 -6.32
C PHE A 84 1.99 -8.36 -5.63
N GLY A 85 2.11 -8.36 -4.30
CA GLY A 85 2.53 -9.54 -3.54
C GLY A 85 1.63 -10.75 -3.76
N SER A 86 0.31 -10.52 -3.82
CA SER A 86 -0.70 -11.57 -4.01
C SER A 86 -0.81 -12.05 -5.47
N GLN A 87 -0.65 -11.15 -6.44
CA GLN A 87 -0.88 -11.48 -7.85
C GLN A 87 0.40 -11.91 -8.59
N VAL A 88 1.57 -11.43 -8.16
CA VAL A 88 2.83 -11.56 -8.89
C VAL A 88 3.83 -12.47 -8.15
N ASP A 89 4.40 -11.97 -7.06
CA ASP A 89 5.40 -12.68 -6.25
C ASP A 89 5.31 -12.20 -4.80
N SER A 90 5.07 -13.15 -3.92
CA SER A 90 4.88 -12.92 -2.48
C SER A 90 6.17 -12.79 -1.69
N SER A 91 7.32 -12.99 -2.35
CA SER A 91 8.63 -12.91 -1.72
C SER A 91 8.87 -11.49 -1.18
N PRO A 92 9.30 -11.32 0.09
CA PRO A 92 9.65 -10.00 0.63
C PRO A 92 10.78 -9.30 -0.13
N SER A 93 11.59 -10.08 -0.84
CA SER A 93 12.68 -9.61 -1.72
C SER A 93 12.35 -9.76 -3.21
N ALA A 94 11.06 -9.80 -3.56
CA ALA A 94 10.62 -9.90 -4.94
C ALA A 94 11.19 -8.74 -5.75
N ARG A 95 11.91 -9.08 -6.82
CA ARG A 95 12.54 -8.13 -7.72
C ARG A 95 12.31 -8.56 -9.16
N ILE A 96 11.68 -7.68 -9.93
CA ILE A 96 11.42 -7.88 -11.34
C ILE A 96 12.18 -6.84 -12.13
N ASP A 97 13.05 -7.32 -13.01
CA ASP A 97 13.84 -6.50 -13.90
C ASP A 97 13.54 -6.90 -15.35
N ALA A 98 13.30 -5.92 -16.21
CA ALA A 98 12.96 -6.16 -17.61
C ALA A 98 14.03 -6.98 -18.37
N GLU A 99 15.29 -6.88 -17.95
CA GLU A 99 16.39 -7.69 -18.49
C GLU A 99 16.28 -9.16 -18.05
N ILE A 100 15.92 -9.40 -16.79
CA ILE A 100 15.64 -10.76 -16.26
C ILE A 100 14.47 -11.39 -17.02
N LEU A 101 13.47 -10.60 -17.45
CA LEU A 101 12.32 -11.08 -18.20
C LEU A 101 12.71 -11.70 -19.55
N GLN A 102 13.58 -11.02 -20.30
CA GLN A 102 14.01 -11.48 -21.61
C GLN A 102 15.00 -12.65 -21.51
N GLU A 103 15.84 -12.66 -20.46
CA GLU A 103 16.75 -13.75 -20.17
C GLU A 103 16.01 -15.04 -19.75
N ALA A 104 14.97 -14.94 -18.93
CA ALA A 104 14.21 -16.10 -18.43
C ALA A 104 13.60 -16.92 -19.56
N MET A 105 12.90 -16.27 -20.50
CA MET A 105 12.27 -16.94 -21.65
C MET A 105 13.31 -17.64 -22.55
N ALA A 106 14.44 -16.98 -22.82
CA ALA A 106 15.53 -17.56 -23.60
C ALA A 106 16.16 -18.78 -22.90
N LYS A 107 16.27 -18.71 -21.57
CA LYS A 107 16.86 -19.73 -20.72
C LYS A 107 15.99 -20.98 -20.60
N VAL A 108 14.66 -20.85 -20.53
CA VAL A 108 13.72 -21.99 -20.56
C VAL A 108 13.92 -22.79 -21.85
N SER A 109 13.84 -22.12 -23.00
CA SER A 109 14.03 -22.74 -24.31
C SER A 109 15.40 -23.44 -24.45
N GLN A 110 16.46 -22.82 -23.93
CA GLN A 110 17.80 -23.40 -23.94
C GLN A 110 17.91 -24.64 -23.04
N LEU A 111 17.34 -24.60 -21.84
CA LEU A 111 17.41 -25.68 -20.86
C LEU A 111 16.56 -26.88 -21.29
N GLN A 112 15.39 -26.66 -21.89
CA GLN A 112 14.56 -27.73 -22.49
C GLN A 112 15.34 -28.51 -23.56
N ARG A 113 15.95 -27.81 -24.51
CA ARG A 113 16.79 -28.46 -25.55
C ARG A 113 17.94 -29.26 -24.96
N LYS A 114 18.56 -28.73 -23.89
CA LYS A 114 19.68 -29.39 -23.20
C LYS A 114 19.22 -30.61 -22.40
N GLU A 115 18.05 -30.57 -21.79
CA GLU A 115 17.43 -31.71 -21.12
C GLU A 115 17.11 -32.83 -22.11
N GLU A 116 16.50 -32.51 -23.25
CA GLU A 116 16.22 -33.46 -24.32
C GLU A 116 17.49 -34.12 -24.87
N ASP A 117 18.54 -33.33 -25.13
CA ASP A 117 19.83 -33.85 -25.61
C ASP A 117 20.49 -34.78 -24.59
N LEU A 118 20.50 -34.41 -23.30
CA LEU A 118 21.02 -35.27 -22.24
C LEU A 118 20.19 -36.55 -22.08
N HIS A 119 18.87 -36.48 -22.25
CA HIS A 119 18.00 -37.65 -22.22
C HIS A 119 18.29 -38.60 -23.40
N ARG A 120 18.50 -38.06 -24.60
CA ARG A 120 18.94 -38.85 -25.78
C ARG A 120 20.30 -39.50 -25.56
N GLN A 121 21.26 -38.79 -24.98
CA GLN A 121 22.58 -39.34 -24.66
C GLN A 121 22.52 -40.43 -23.59
N LEU A 122 21.64 -40.29 -22.60
CA LEU A 122 21.46 -41.29 -21.54
C LEU A 122 20.82 -42.59 -22.07
N THR A 123 19.89 -42.48 -23.03
CA THR A 123 19.14 -43.61 -23.61
C THR A 123 19.78 -44.22 -24.85
N ALA A 124 20.90 -43.65 -25.33
CA ALA A 124 21.58 -44.15 -26.51
C ALA A 124 22.21 -45.56 -26.27
N PRO A 125 22.11 -46.48 -27.24
CA PRO A 125 22.51 -47.87 -27.07
C PRO A 125 24.02 -48.09 -26.86
N ASN A 126 24.86 -47.10 -27.17
CA ASN A 126 26.32 -47.17 -27.05
C ASN A 126 26.88 -46.37 -25.85
N THR A 127 26.02 -45.90 -24.95
CA THR A 127 26.46 -45.08 -23.81
C THR A 127 27.18 -45.93 -22.79
N LYS A 128 28.46 -45.60 -22.55
CA LYS A 128 29.31 -46.34 -21.61
C LYS A 128 28.79 -46.19 -20.15
N PRO A 129 28.93 -47.21 -19.29
CA PRO A 129 28.41 -47.18 -17.91
C PRO A 129 28.94 -46.04 -17.04
N ASP A 130 30.20 -45.65 -17.22
CA ASP A 130 30.83 -44.49 -16.57
C ASP A 130 30.18 -43.16 -17.00
N MET A 131 29.80 -43.05 -18.28
CA MET A 131 29.11 -41.89 -18.82
C MET A 131 27.63 -41.82 -18.43
N GLN A 132 26.97 -42.96 -18.17
CA GLN A 132 25.57 -42.98 -17.71
C GLN A 132 25.39 -42.23 -16.38
N GLN A 133 26.28 -42.43 -15.41
CA GLN A 133 26.23 -41.69 -14.14
C GLN A 133 26.46 -40.19 -14.34
N VAL A 134 27.42 -39.82 -15.20
CA VAL A 134 27.70 -38.41 -15.52
C VAL A 134 26.50 -37.73 -16.16
N TYR A 135 25.84 -38.38 -17.12
CA TYR A 135 24.64 -37.85 -17.77
C TYR A 135 23.45 -37.78 -16.82
N ALA A 136 23.28 -38.75 -15.92
CA ALA A 136 22.21 -38.72 -14.92
C ALA A 136 22.34 -37.53 -13.97
N VAL A 137 23.56 -37.24 -13.48
CA VAL A 137 23.81 -36.07 -12.60
C VAL A 137 23.59 -34.76 -13.37
N LYS A 138 24.09 -34.65 -14.61
CA LYS A 138 23.87 -33.47 -15.46
C LYS A 138 22.39 -33.25 -15.76
N SER A 139 21.64 -34.31 -16.06
CA SER A 139 20.21 -34.25 -16.34
C SER A 139 19.45 -33.73 -15.13
N ARG A 140 19.71 -34.25 -13.91
CA ARG A 140 19.10 -33.71 -12.68
C ARG A 140 19.40 -32.23 -12.47
N SER A 141 20.66 -31.82 -12.67
CA SER A 141 21.04 -30.40 -12.54
C SER A 141 20.34 -29.51 -13.56
N VAL A 142 20.24 -29.93 -14.82
CA VAL A 142 19.55 -29.17 -15.88
C VAL A 142 18.05 -29.11 -15.60
N HIS A 143 17.46 -30.21 -15.16
CA HIS A 143 16.05 -30.27 -14.77
C HIS A 143 15.74 -29.29 -13.63
N THR A 144 16.54 -29.26 -12.56
CA THR A 144 16.36 -28.27 -11.49
C THR A 144 16.51 -26.83 -11.98
N GLN A 145 17.44 -26.56 -12.89
CA GLN A 145 17.58 -25.22 -13.49
C GLN A 145 16.38 -24.86 -14.35
N LEU A 146 15.80 -25.83 -15.08
CA LEU A 146 14.62 -25.64 -15.91
C LEU A 146 13.40 -25.29 -15.04
N LEU A 147 13.18 -26.02 -13.95
CA LEU A 147 12.08 -25.71 -13.02
C LEU A 147 12.16 -24.27 -12.49
N LYS A 148 13.35 -23.82 -12.08
CA LYS A 148 13.57 -22.43 -11.65
C LYS A 148 13.31 -21.41 -12.77
N ALA A 149 13.71 -21.73 -14.00
CA ALA A 149 13.50 -20.84 -15.13
C ALA A 149 12.00 -20.73 -15.50
N ILE A 150 11.24 -21.83 -15.41
CA ILE A 150 9.79 -21.85 -15.61
C ILE A 150 9.08 -21.03 -14.53
N GLU A 151 9.50 -21.15 -13.28
CA GLU A 151 8.96 -20.34 -12.18
C GLU A 151 9.17 -18.84 -12.43
N GLN A 152 10.36 -18.45 -12.89
CA GLN A 152 10.68 -17.07 -13.28
C GLN A 152 9.82 -16.58 -14.46
N GLU A 153 9.58 -17.43 -15.46
CA GLU A 153 8.69 -17.12 -16.59
C GLU A 153 7.23 -16.92 -16.13
N ASN A 154 6.75 -17.72 -15.18
CA ASN A 154 5.40 -17.54 -14.62
C ASN A 154 5.27 -16.22 -13.84
N ILE A 155 6.26 -15.87 -13.02
CA ILE A 155 6.30 -14.57 -12.31
C ILE A 155 6.27 -13.41 -13.32
N LEU A 156 7.00 -13.54 -14.43
CA LEU A 156 7.00 -12.58 -15.53
C LEU A 156 5.61 -12.41 -16.16
N GLU A 157 4.94 -13.50 -16.52
CA GLU A 157 3.61 -13.43 -17.12
C GLU A 157 2.60 -12.74 -16.18
N LYS A 158 2.65 -13.10 -14.89
CA LYS A 158 1.85 -12.45 -13.85
C LYS A 158 2.15 -10.96 -13.74
N TYR A 159 3.42 -10.57 -13.76
CA TYR A 159 3.81 -9.16 -13.72
C TYR A 159 3.28 -8.36 -14.91
N LEU A 160 3.35 -8.91 -16.13
CA LEU A 160 2.80 -8.22 -17.31
C LEU A 160 1.28 -8.05 -17.21
N ALA A 161 0.56 -9.07 -16.71
CA ALA A 161 -0.87 -8.98 -16.46
C ALA A 161 -1.19 -7.94 -15.37
N PHE A 162 -0.36 -7.89 -14.32
CA PHE A 162 -0.44 -6.91 -13.24
C PHE A 162 -0.26 -5.48 -13.77
N GLU A 163 0.81 -5.19 -14.51
CA GLU A 163 1.04 -3.87 -15.12
C GLU A 163 -0.10 -3.45 -16.07
N GLN A 164 -0.64 -4.38 -16.84
CA GLN A 164 -1.77 -4.10 -17.73
C GLN A 164 -3.06 -3.76 -16.96
N SER A 165 -3.32 -4.46 -15.85
CA SER A 165 -4.50 -4.20 -15.01
C SER A 165 -4.34 -2.96 -14.12
N HIS A 166 -3.11 -2.58 -13.77
CA HIS A 166 -2.79 -1.49 -12.84
C HIS A 166 -2.33 -0.19 -13.53
N GLY A 167 -2.37 -0.12 -14.87
CA GLY A 167 -1.88 1.05 -15.61
C GLY A 167 -2.60 2.39 -15.31
N GLN A 168 -3.78 2.36 -14.69
CA GLN A 168 -4.53 3.56 -14.25
C GLN A 168 -4.73 3.60 -12.73
N PHE A 169 -4.02 2.75 -11.98
CA PHE A 169 -4.24 2.54 -10.55
C PHE A 169 -4.10 3.83 -9.73
N PHE A 170 -3.15 4.70 -10.08
CA PHE A 170 -2.92 5.98 -9.39
C PHE A 170 -3.65 7.19 -10.00
N SER A 171 -4.52 6.99 -11.01
CA SER A 171 -5.09 8.11 -11.76
C SER A 171 -6.01 9.01 -10.93
N ALA A 172 -6.78 8.44 -9.99
CA ALA A 172 -7.63 9.23 -9.10
C ALA A 172 -6.81 10.09 -8.12
N LEU A 173 -5.67 9.58 -7.65
CA LEU A 173 -4.73 10.33 -6.81
C LEU A 173 -4.09 11.49 -7.60
N ASP A 174 -3.61 11.24 -8.83
CA ASP A 174 -3.07 12.29 -9.70
C ASP A 174 -4.12 13.38 -9.97
N GLU A 175 -5.38 13.00 -10.24
CA GLU A 175 -6.48 13.95 -10.41
C GLU A 175 -6.69 14.80 -9.15
N LEU A 176 -6.73 14.20 -7.97
CA LEU A 176 -6.89 14.90 -6.69
C LEU A 176 -5.74 15.88 -6.42
N ILE A 177 -4.49 15.47 -6.64
CA ILE A 177 -3.31 16.33 -6.46
C ILE A 177 -3.40 17.54 -7.42
N ARG A 178 -3.70 17.31 -8.70
CA ARG A 178 -3.82 18.39 -9.70
C ARG A 178 -4.96 19.33 -9.38
N ALA A 179 -6.12 18.80 -9.00
CA ALA A 179 -7.30 19.60 -8.68
C ALA A 179 -7.07 20.46 -7.41
N THR A 180 -6.43 19.88 -6.39
CA THR A 180 -6.04 20.60 -5.17
C THR A 180 -5.03 21.71 -5.48
N ALA A 181 -3.98 21.41 -6.25
CA ALA A 181 -2.99 22.41 -6.67
C ALA A 181 -3.63 23.57 -7.45
N ARG A 182 -4.54 23.27 -8.38
CA ARG A 182 -5.28 24.29 -9.13
C ARG A 182 -6.15 25.17 -8.22
N ALA A 183 -6.86 24.57 -7.26
CA ALA A 183 -7.69 25.32 -6.31
C ALA A 183 -6.85 26.28 -5.46
N VAL A 184 -5.68 25.82 -4.97
CA VAL A 184 -4.73 26.67 -4.23
C VAL A 184 -4.23 27.82 -5.10
N GLN A 185 -3.82 27.55 -6.34
CA GLN A 185 -3.32 28.58 -7.27
C GLN A 185 -4.38 29.64 -7.59
N GLU A 186 -5.61 29.24 -7.86
CA GLU A 186 -6.72 30.17 -8.13
C GLU A 186 -7.00 31.08 -6.93
N LEU A 187 -6.92 30.55 -5.72
CA LEU A 187 -7.12 31.34 -4.51
C LEU A 187 -5.96 32.30 -4.25
N LEU A 188 -4.72 31.88 -4.51
CA LEU A 188 -3.53 32.73 -4.36
C LEU A 188 -3.52 33.90 -5.36
N HIS A 189 -3.94 33.67 -6.60
CA HIS A 189 -3.78 34.66 -7.67
C HIS A 189 -5.01 35.53 -7.91
N HIS A 190 -6.20 35.07 -7.54
CA HIS A 190 -7.43 35.73 -7.97
C HIS A 190 -8.38 36.12 -6.83
N VAL A 191 -8.08 35.77 -5.58
CA VAL A 191 -8.77 36.36 -4.43
C VAL A 191 -8.20 37.75 -4.17
N SER A 192 -9.06 38.76 -4.13
CA SER A 192 -8.67 40.13 -3.83
C SER A 192 -9.35 40.65 -2.57
N PHE A 193 -8.60 41.41 -1.78
CA PHE A 193 -9.13 42.18 -0.67
C PHE A 193 -9.43 43.61 -1.15
N ASN A 194 -10.67 44.06 -0.96
CA ASN A 194 -11.04 45.45 -1.20
C ASN A 194 -10.84 46.24 0.09
N ASP A 195 -9.85 47.14 0.08
CA ASP A 195 -9.46 47.99 1.21
C ASP A 195 -10.53 49.03 1.60
N LYS A 196 -11.35 49.47 0.64
CA LYS A 196 -12.43 50.45 0.86
C LYS A 196 -13.66 49.84 1.52
N THR A 197 -14.03 48.62 1.12
CA THR A 197 -15.20 47.91 1.68
C THR A 197 -14.82 46.93 2.78
N GLY A 198 -13.53 46.62 2.92
CA GLY A 198 -13.01 45.61 3.84
C GLY A 198 -13.39 44.17 3.46
N THR A 199 -13.81 43.93 2.22
CA THR A 199 -14.40 42.64 1.81
C THR A 199 -13.47 41.83 0.91
N TYR A 200 -13.46 40.51 1.09
CA TYR A 200 -12.83 39.58 0.17
C TYR A 200 -13.74 39.29 -1.04
N SER A 201 -13.18 39.35 -2.24
CA SER A 201 -13.82 38.90 -3.47
C SER A 201 -13.23 37.57 -3.91
N VAL A 202 -14.03 36.51 -3.86
CA VAL A 202 -13.65 35.20 -4.41
C VAL A 202 -14.23 35.08 -5.82
N PRO A 203 -13.40 34.94 -6.85
CA PRO A 203 -13.89 34.86 -8.23
C PRO A 203 -14.61 33.53 -8.47
N LYS A 204 -15.50 33.52 -9.45
CA LYS A 204 -16.20 32.29 -9.87
C LYS A 204 -15.23 31.17 -10.28
N SER A 205 -14.06 31.51 -10.83
CA SER A 205 -13.01 30.53 -11.21
C SER A 205 -12.45 29.78 -9.99
N ALA A 206 -12.18 30.48 -8.90
CA ALA A 206 -11.72 29.88 -7.65
C ALA A 206 -12.81 29.01 -7.01
N ALA A 207 -14.06 29.49 -7.00
CA ALA A 207 -15.19 28.70 -6.51
C ALA A 207 -15.40 27.41 -7.33
N ASN A 208 -15.30 27.48 -8.66
CA ASN A 208 -15.37 26.31 -9.53
C ASN A 208 -14.21 25.35 -9.30
N SER A 209 -13.01 25.86 -9.07
CA SER A 209 -11.83 25.02 -8.81
C SER A 209 -11.93 24.27 -7.48
N LEU A 210 -12.50 24.90 -6.45
CA LEU A 210 -12.83 24.22 -5.18
C LEU A 210 -13.88 23.11 -5.38
N LEU A 211 -14.86 23.31 -6.26
CA LEU A 211 -15.85 22.29 -6.58
C LEU A 211 -15.22 21.09 -7.31
N LEU A 212 -14.33 21.35 -8.28
CA LEU A 212 -13.59 20.31 -8.99
C LEU A 212 -12.66 19.52 -8.06
N MET A 213 -11.98 20.21 -7.14
CA MET A 213 -11.18 19.59 -6.10
C MET A 213 -12.01 18.66 -5.24
N LYS A 214 -13.19 19.10 -4.77
CA LYS A 214 -14.11 18.26 -4.01
C LYS A 214 -14.54 17.01 -4.80
N LYS A 215 -14.86 17.17 -6.09
CA LYS A 215 -15.23 16.04 -6.94
C LYS A 215 -14.09 15.03 -7.09
N ALA A 216 -12.85 15.51 -7.27
CA ALA A 216 -11.68 14.65 -7.35
C ALA A 216 -11.41 13.91 -6.03
N LEU A 217 -11.65 14.58 -4.89
CA LEU A 217 -11.57 13.96 -3.57
C LEU A 217 -12.59 12.83 -3.40
N ASP A 218 -13.85 13.09 -3.75
CA ASP A 218 -14.92 12.09 -3.67
C ASP A 218 -14.62 10.90 -4.60
N ASN A 219 -14.02 11.15 -5.78
CA ASN A 219 -13.57 10.10 -6.70
C ASN A 219 -12.43 9.25 -6.10
N ALA A 220 -11.39 9.90 -5.56
CA ALA A 220 -10.27 9.21 -4.93
C ALA A 220 -10.73 8.26 -3.81
N ARG A 221 -11.59 8.77 -2.90
CA ARG A 221 -12.22 7.98 -1.84
C ARG A 221 -13.02 6.81 -2.38
N THR A 222 -13.86 7.03 -3.39
CA THR A 222 -14.68 5.97 -4.00
C THR A 222 -13.82 4.85 -4.56
N GLU A 223 -12.73 5.20 -5.23
CA GLU A 223 -11.80 4.21 -5.74
C GLU A 223 -11.09 3.46 -4.58
N ASN A 224 -10.90 4.11 -3.43
CA ASN A 224 -10.13 3.59 -2.29
C ASN A 224 -10.99 2.63 -1.48
N ASP A 225 -12.27 2.96 -1.34
CA ASP A 225 -13.31 2.14 -0.75
C ASP A 225 -13.59 0.83 -1.54
N LYS A 226 -12.98 0.66 -2.72
CA LYS A 226 -12.96 -0.64 -3.43
C LYS A 226 -12.03 -1.66 -2.79
N ASP A 227 -11.07 -1.18 -2.01
CA ASP A 227 -10.18 -2.04 -1.24
C ASP A 227 -10.99 -2.75 -0.13
N PRO A 228 -11.04 -4.10 -0.12
CA PRO A 228 -11.74 -4.81 0.95
C PRO A 228 -11.02 -4.71 2.29
N PHE A 229 -9.77 -4.25 2.33
CA PHE A 229 -8.98 -4.14 3.55
C PHE A 229 -9.28 -2.81 4.28
N PRO A 230 -9.32 -2.81 5.63
CA PRO A 230 -9.42 -1.58 6.41
C PRO A 230 -8.24 -0.63 6.15
N LYS A 231 -8.46 0.67 6.36
CA LYS A 231 -7.40 1.67 6.23
C LYS A 231 -6.22 1.36 7.15
N ALA A 232 -5.02 1.64 6.65
CA ALA A 232 -3.76 1.37 7.34
C ALA A 232 -3.59 -0.09 7.79
N PHE A 233 -4.16 -1.07 7.09
CA PHE A 233 -3.95 -2.50 7.37
C PHE A 233 -2.45 -2.86 7.47
N GLU A 234 -1.64 -2.31 6.57
CA GLU A 234 -0.19 -2.55 6.48
C GLU A 234 0.61 -1.87 7.60
N ASP A 235 0.00 -1.03 8.44
CA ASP A 235 0.66 -0.50 9.64
C ASP A 235 0.79 -1.55 10.75
N TYR A 236 0.05 -2.66 10.65
CA TYR A 236 -0.05 -3.65 11.69
C TYR A 236 0.62 -4.95 11.28
N THR A 237 1.33 -5.55 12.23
CA THR A 237 1.66 -6.97 12.14
C THR A 237 0.43 -7.76 12.60
N VAL A 238 -0.15 -8.54 11.70
CA VAL A 238 -1.27 -9.42 11.99
C VAL A 238 -0.72 -10.78 12.41
N LEU A 239 -1.14 -11.26 13.57
CA LEU A 239 -0.75 -12.55 14.13
C LEU A 239 -1.98 -13.43 14.33
N ALA A 240 -1.86 -14.70 13.98
CA ALA A 240 -2.93 -15.68 14.09
C ALA A 240 -2.53 -16.79 15.06
N TYR A 241 -3.26 -16.94 16.16
CA TYR A 241 -3.08 -18.06 17.08
C TYR A 241 -4.29 -19.01 17.01
N THR A 242 -4.07 -20.22 16.49
CA THR A 242 -5.13 -21.23 16.36
C THR A 242 -5.08 -22.22 17.52
N TYR A 243 -6.22 -22.42 18.19
CA TYR A 243 -6.35 -23.33 19.33
C TYR A 243 -7.70 -24.04 19.31
N VAL A 244 -7.82 -25.10 20.12
CA VAL A 244 -9.09 -25.81 20.33
C VAL A 244 -9.76 -25.22 21.57
N ASN A 245 -10.96 -24.68 21.41
CA ASN A 245 -11.72 -24.09 22.52
C ASN A 245 -12.34 -25.18 23.43
N ASP A 246 -12.99 -24.74 24.52
CA ASP A 246 -13.64 -25.64 25.49
C ASP A 246 -14.77 -26.49 24.89
N GLN A 247 -15.26 -26.13 23.70
CA GLN A 247 -16.29 -26.86 22.95
C GLN A 247 -15.68 -27.89 21.97
N GLY A 248 -14.35 -27.98 21.90
CA GLY A 248 -13.65 -28.86 20.97
C GLY A 248 -13.53 -28.29 19.55
N GLU A 249 -13.87 -27.02 19.34
CA GLU A 249 -13.82 -26.35 18.04
C GLU A 249 -12.46 -25.69 17.82
N THR A 250 -11.93 -25.80 16.61
CA THR A 250 -10.72 -25.07 16.21
C THR A 250 -11.07 -23.64 15.90
N VAL A 251 -10.52 -22.71 16.67
CA VAL A 251 -10.75 -21.27 16.56
C VAL A 251 -9.43 -20.53 16.41
N THR A 252 -9.45 -19.39 15.71
CA THR A 252 -8.28 -18.53 15.54
C THR A 252 -8.50 -17.23 16.30
N MET A 253 -7.58 -16.91 17.20
CA MET A 253 -7.46 -15.60 17.83
C MET A 253 -6.53 -14.72 16.99
N TRP A 254 -7.06 -13.59 16.55
CA TRP A 254 -6.32 -12.59 15.79
C TRP A 254 -5.76 -11.53 16.73
N LEU A 255 -4.47 -11.24 16.59
CA LEU A 255 -3.76 -10.24 17.38
C LEU A 255 -3.10 -9.23 16.44
N LEU A 256 -3.16 -7.97 16.84
CA LEU A 256 -2.56 -6.85 16.13
C LEU A 256 -1.40 -6.30 16.94
N GLU A 257 -0.24 -6.16 16.29
CA GLU A 257 0.90 -5.41 16.81
C GLU A 257 1.21 -4.21 15.93
N LYS A 258 1.65 -3.12 16.56
CA LYS A 258 2.28 -1.98 15.90
C LYS A 258 3.56 -1.65 16.65
N ASP A 259 4.66 -1.46 15.90
CA ASP A 259 6.00 -1.26 16.46
C ASP A 259 6.41 -2.35 17.48
N GLY A 260 6.01 -3.60 17.22
CA GLY A 260 6.28 -4.76 18.07
C GLY A 260 5.49 -4.81 19.38
N LYS A 261 4.50 -3.94 19.56
CA LYS A 261 3.64 -3.87 20.75
C LYS A 261 2.20 -4.17 20.41
N ARG A 262 1.50 -4.88 21.30
CA ARG A 262 0.05 -5.14 21.17
C ARG A 262 -0.71 -3.82 21.11
N VAL A 263 -1.63 -3.71 20.16
CA VAL A 263 -2.52 -2.55 19.99
C VAL A 263 -3.95 -2.97 19.72
N GLU A 264 -4.91 -2.25 20.29
CA GLU A 264 -6.32 -2.46 19.98
C GLU A 264 -6.74 -1.59 18.78
N ASN A 265 -7.32 -2.22 17.76
CA ASN A 265 -8.02 -1.52 16.70
C ASN A 265 -9.30 -2.29 16.38
N LYS A 266 -10.45 -1.73 16.78
CA LYS A 266 -11.74 -2.42 16.69
C LYS A 266 -12.13 -2.72 15.23
N GLU A 267 -11.91 -1.78 14.32
CA GLU A 267 -12.29 -1.96 12.91
C GLU A 267 -11.49 -3.10 12.26
N LEU A 268 -10.17 -3.12 12.48
CA LEU A 268 -9.29 -4.19 12.01
C LEU A 268 -9.60 -5.52 12.69
N GLN A 269 -9.90 -5.51 13.99
CA GLN A 269 -10.27 -6.72 14.73
C GLN A 269 -11.58 -7.32 14.18
N ASP A 270 -12.61 -6.50 13.99
CA ASP A 270 -13.90 -6.91 13.43
C ASP A 270 -13.73 -7.47 12.01
N PHE A 271 -12.85 -6.86 11.20
CA PHE A 271 -12.46 -7.37 9.88
C PHE A 271 -11.80 -8.75 9.95
N LEU A 272 -10.80 -8.93 10.82
CA LEU A 272 -10.07 -10.18 10.97
C LEU A 272 -10.93 -11.31 11.52
N GLU A 273 -11.84 -11.02 12.45
CA GLU A 273 -12.78 -12.01 12.98
C GLU A 273 -13.74 -12.52 11.89
N LYS A 274 -14.13 -11.65 10.96
CA LYS A 274 -15.08 -11.98 9.90
C LYS A 274 -14.43 -12.59 8.66
N HIS A 275 -13.26 -12.09 8.26
CA HIS A 275 -12.62 -12.40 6.99
C HIS A 275 -11.25 -13.08 7.14
N GLY A 276 -10.71 -13.17 8.37
CA GLY A 276 -9.36 -13.64 8.63
C GLY A 276 -9.05 -15.04 8.12
N GLN A 277 -10.04 -15.94 8.12
CA GLN A 277 -9.86 -17.32 7.62
C GLN A 277 -9.65 -17.37 6.10
N GLU A 278 -10.12 -16.36 5.37
CA GLU A 278 -9.98 -16.24 3.91
C GLU A 278 -8.73 -15.45 3.52
N LEU A 279 -8.02 -14.87 4.50
CA LEU A 279 -6.81 -14.10 4.24
C LEU A 279 -5.70 -15.00 3.70
N ASP A 280 -4.96 -14.44 2.75
CA ASP A 280 -3.71 -15.03 2.31
C ASP A 280 -2.76 -15.18 3.50
N THR A 281 -2.15 -16.36 3.63
CA THR A 281 -1.12 -16.68 4.63
C THR A 281 0.06 -15.71 4.64
N LEU A 282 0.24 -14.92 3.59
CA LEU A 282 1.27 -13.88 3.51
C LEU A 282 0.94 -12.63 4.33
N LEU A 283 -0.34 -12.41 4.65
CA LEU A 283 -0.82 -11.21 5.34
C LEU A 283 -0.80 -11.36 6.86
N TYR A 284 -0.44 -12.52 7.38
CA TYR A 284 -0.35 -12.76 8.81
C TYR A 284 0.74 -13.78 9.16
N THR A 285 1.19 -13.77 10.42
CA THR A 285 2.09 -14.80 10.96
C THR A 285 1.33 -15.72 11.90
N SER A 286 1.36 -17.03 11.62
CA SER A 286 0.86 -18.03 12.57
C SER A 286 1.77 -18.12 13.79
N LEU A 287 1.18 -17.99 14.98
CA LEU A 287 1.86 -18.17 16.25
C LEU A 287 1.66 -19.57 16.78
N SER A 288 2.74 -20.18 17.26
CA SER A 288 2.67 -21.32 18.18
C SER A 288 2.31 -20.87 19.60
N GLY A 289 1.84 -21.82 20.42
CA GLY A 289 1.55 -21.55 21.84
C GLY A 289 2.77 -21.03 22.61
N GLU A 290 3.96 -21.58 22.34
CA GLU A 290 5.22 -21.12 22.97
C GLU A 290 5.58 -19.69 22.58
N GLU A 291 5.33 -19.28 21.33
CA GLU A 291 5.60 -17.92 20.87
C GLU A 291 4.62 -16.93 21.47
N LEU A 292 3.33 -17.31 21.56
CA LEU A 292 2.33 -16.49 22.24
C LEU A 292 2.69 -16.30 23.72
N GLU A 293 3.02 -17.38 24.42
CA GLU A 293 3.40 -17.33 25.84
C GLU A 293 4.64 -16.44 26.05
N ARG A 294 5.63 -16.53 25.15
CA ARG A 294 6.80 -15.65 25.19
C ARG A 294 6.42 -14.18 25.04
N LYS A 295 5.58 -13.85 24.05
CA LYS A 295 5.11 -12.47 23.80
C LYS A 295 4.30 -11.91 24.99
N VAL A 296 3.46 -12.72 25.62
CA VAL A 296 2.73 -12.36 26.84
C VAL A 296 3.70 -12.06 27.98
N ASN A 297 4.64 -12.97 28.24
CA ASN A 297 5.63 -12.83 29.31
C ASN A 297 6.54 -11.61 29.11
N ASP A 298 6.94 -11.33 27.87
CA ASP A 298 7.76 -10.15 27.55
C ASP A 298 6.97 -8.85 27.71
N SER A 299 5.69 -8.81 27.30
CA SER A 299 4.84 -7.63 27.46
C SER A 299 4.54 -7.30 28.92
N TRP A 300 4.39 -8.33 29.77
CA TRP A 300 4.23 -8.14 31.22
C TRP A 300 5.46 -7.51 31.89
N LYS A 301 6.68 -7.73 31.38
CA LYS A 301 7.88 -7.03 31.88
C LYS A 301 7.79 -5.51 31.68
N GLU A 302 7.03 -5.07 30.69
CA GLU A 302 6.75 -3.66 30.40
C GLU A 302 5.44 -3.16 31.03
N GLY A 303 4.73 -4.00 31.79
CA GLY A 303 3.43 -3.65 32.39
C GLY A 303 2.27 -3.58 31.39
N ILE A 304 2.43 -4.16 30.20
CA ILE A 304 1.44 -4.16 29.13
C ILE A 304 0.70 -5.50 29.15
N ASN A 305 -0.64 -5.45 29.13
CA ASN A 305 -1.43 -6.65 28.89
C ASN A 305 -1.46 -6.96 27.39
N TYR A 306 -1.05 -8.17 27.02
CA TYR A 306 -0.95 -8.60 25.63
C TYR A 306 -2.21 -9.31 25.12
N LEU A 307 -3.05 -9.81 26.03
CA LEU A 307 -4.30 -10.52 25.74
C LEU A 307 -5.53 -9.71 26.15
#